data_AF-A0A817QU16-F1
#
_entry.id   AF-A0A817QU16-F1
#
_cell.length_a   1.000
_cell.length_b   1.000
_cell.length_c   1.000
_cell.angle_alpha   90.00
_cell.angle_beta   90.00
_cell.angle_gamma   90.00
#
_symmetry.space_group_name_H-M   'P 1'
#
loop_
_entity.id
_entity.type
_entity.pdbx_description
1 polymer ?
#
loop_
_entity_poly.entity_id
_entity_poly.type
_entity_poly.pdbx_seq_one_letter_code
_entity_poly.pdbx_strand_id
1 'polypeptide(L)'
;MSIPIDLPHDVLSYHDNIFYDLVRGKCGGIVEEIFKFQKIRSAQTLLRITDIFDFMSYDSDDLNVLKQKVGFRLNNGQYQIKPGILMDVDSFLQSLRIANDNLLKAVPIDYSSDNFTISQDFLRKHPIIMSLIQYYSIEQLNSDDTGMSFLNSLMKNITQNLSRPKNSYRYNEHVKRFAVSLYILAGRNAYEFVRINIPGAFPSTSTIQSFLDEEERHMKEGEFRFDIVRRHLSLTNTNIAFCSEDCTAIIPKVAYDINSNSFVGFSLPLDVGRPITDHYRTESFAQLESWFSSVDKSTLLNIHMIQPITSTEQTSSPIILSAYGTNSKYTSIDIIRRWIWIFDECLAKGIRIIGFSTDGDPKYLKAMKLVLGFFASLPNMKISDRPHAFEVSRPDNWNWFFLRQRQLILCFQDPIHICTKLRNRLLSTTAEMIIGNQRISLDLLSEMIASRSKLKHGLVKSDIYPHDKQNFASCEKISSNSVISTLEEISNSLATRLYLRLIRSVIIAYIDRATSINDRVYHAWFTVFLCRIWWAWLLTKTEHDSDEMLSRSSHENSSQSIGKLKRKFLSQIRRFNRSKSMHIN
;
A
#
# COMPACT_ATOMS: atom_id res chain seq x y z
N MET A 1 -6.15 -32.49 -29.92
CA MET A 1 -5.50 -33.28 -28.85
C MET A 1 -4.17 -33.76 -29.42
N SER A 2 -3.06 -33.33 -28.83
CA SER A 2 -1.72 -33.81 -29.18
C SER A 2 -1.57 -35.28 -28.79
N ILE A 3 -0.81 -36.04 -29.57
CA ILE A 3 -0.52 -37.45 -29.29
C ILE A 3 0.47 -37.49 -28.12
N PRO A 4 0.27 -38.32 -27.08
CA PRO A 4 1.23 -38.45 -25.98
C PRO A 4 2.59 -38.90 -26.50
N ILE A 5 3.65 -38.20 -26.10
CA ILE A 5 5.03 -38.61 -26.35
C ILE A 5 5.32 -39.85 -25.49
N ASP A 6 5.90 -40.87 -26.11
CA ASP A 6 6.41 -42.06 -25.41
C ASP A 6 7.64 -41.71 -24.57
N LEU A 7 7.58 -41.95 -23.26
CA LEU A 7 8.62 -41.60 -22.29
C LEU A 7 9.13 -42.87 -21.58
N PRO A 8 10.43 -42.92 -21.22
CA PRO A 8 10.98 -44.02 -20.42
C PRO A 8 10.22 -44.23 -19.10
N HIS A 9 10.12 -45.48 -18.63
CA HIS A 9 9.44 -45.81 -17.38
C HIS A 9 10.04 -45.14 -16.15
N ASP A 10 11.34 -44.84 -16.20
CA ASP A 10 12.10 -44.17 -15.15
C ASP A 10 12.29 -42.66 -15.42
N VAL A 11 11.54 -42.06 -16.34
CA VAL A 11 11.70 -40.63 -16.73
C VAL A 11 11.67 -39.66 -15.55
N LEU A 12 10.96 -40.00 -14.48
CA LEU A 12 10.88 -39.16 -13.29
C LEU A 12 12.19 -39.19 -12.49
N SER A 13 13.01 -40.23 -12.57
CA SER A 13 14.33 -40.23 -11.92
C SER A 13 15.41 -39.53 -12.75
N TYR A 14 15.08 -38.85 -13.85
CA TYR A 14 16.10 -38.22 -14.68
C TYR A 14 16.46 -36.84 -14.13
N HIS A 15 17.77 -36.60 -14.04
CA HIS A 15 18.36 -35.36 -13.55
C HIS A 15 19.47 -34.87 -14.50
N ASP A 16 19.70 -33.57 -14.47
CA ASP A 16 20.78 -32.87 -15.16
C ASP A 16 20.90 -33.29 -16.63
N ASN A 17 22.07 -33.75 -17.06
CA ASN A 17 22.35 -34.05 -18.47
C ASN A 17 21.43 -35.14 -19.03
N ILE A 18 21.08 -36.16 -18.25
CA ILE A 18 20.20 -37.25 -18.68
C ILE A 18 18.80 -36.70 -18.98
N PHE A 19 18.32 -35.78 -18.13
CA PHE A 19 17.06 -35.10 -18.35
C PHE A 19 17.11 -34.19 -19.59
N TYR A 20 18.19 -33.43 -19.76
CA TYR A 20 18.37 -32.55 -20.92
C TYR A 20 18.46 -33.32 -22.23
N ASP A 21 19.16 -34.45 -22.27
CA ASP A 21 19.29 -35.28 -23.46
C ASP A 21 17.93 -35.87 -23.86
N LEU A 22 17.10 -36.27 -22.89
CA LEU A 22 15.73 -36.68 -23.13
C LEU A 22 14.89 -35.54 -23.72
N VAL A 23 14.94 -34.35 -23.12
CA VAL A 23 14.20 -33.17 -23.59
C VAL A 23 14.64 -32.80 -25.01
N ARG A 24 15.94 -32.80 -25.30
CA ARG A 24 16.47 -32.57 -26.65
C ARG A 24 15.93 -33.60 -27.64
N GLY A 25 15.92 -34.88 -27.26
CA GLY A 25 15.46 -35.98 -28.12
C GLY A 25 13.94 -35.97 -28.38
N LYS A 26 13.13 -35.47 -27.45
CA LYS A 26 11.67 -35.50 -27.52
C LYS A 26 11.02 -34.18 -27.93
N CYS A 27 11.63 -33.05 -27.56
CA CYS A 27 11.08 -31.70 -27.75
C CYS A 27 12.00 -30.77 -28.57
N GLY A 28 13.18 -31.26 -28.96
CA GLY A 28 14.16 -30.49 -29.72
C GLY A 28 15.09 -29.61 -28.86
N GLY A 29 16.21 -29.18 -29.47
CA GLY A 29 17.26 -28.44 -28.78
C GLY A 29 16.84 -27.06 -28.24
N ILE A 30 15.82 -26.44 -28.83
CA ILE A 30 15.33 -25.14 -28.33
C ILE A 30 14.67 -25.30 -26.96
N VAL A 31 13.84 -26.33 -26.77
CA VAL A 31 13.18 -26.58 -25.48
C VAL A 31 14.20 -26.97 -24.40
N GLU A 32 15.22 -27.74 -24.77
CA GLU A 32 16.36 -28.04 -23.90
C GLU A 32 17.11 -26.76 -23.47
N GLU A 33 17.41 -25.84 -24.40
CA GLU A 33 18.04 -24.55 -24.07
C GLU A 33 17.19 -23.73 -23.09
N ILE A 34 15.86 -23.70 -23.28
CA ILE A 34 14.91 -23.04 -22.35
C ILE A 34 15.04 -23.63 -20.94
N PHE A 35 15.05 -24.95 -20.82
CA PHE A 35 15.10 -25.63 -19.52
C PHE A 35 16.46 -25.45 -18.85
N LYS A 36 17.56 -25.48 -19.61
CA LYS A 36 18.91 -25.18 -19.10
C LYS A 36 19.01 -23.76 -18.57
N PHE A 37 18.49 -22.79 -19.33
CA PHE A 37 18.51 -21.38 -18.93
C PHE A 37 17.78 -21.18 -17.58
N GLN A 38 16.58 -21.76 -17.45
CA GLN A 38 15.80 -21.70 -16.22
C GLN A 38 16.27 -22.66 -15.11
N LYS A 39 17.38 -23.37 -15.33
CA LYS A 39 17.93 -24.38 -14.42
C LYS A 39 16.90 -25.46 -14.02
N ILE A 40 16.00 -25.80 -14.94
CA ILE A 40 15.05 -26.91 -14.78
C ILE A 40 15.82 -28.20 -15.03
N ARG A 41 16.23 -28.87 -13.97
CA ARG A 41 17.16 -30.01 -14.04
C ARG A 41 16.50 -31.38 -13.97
N SER A 42 15.19 -31.46 -13.74
CA SER A 42 14.49 -32.74 -13.64
C SER A 42 13.03 -32.62 -14.05
N ALA A 43 12.42 -33.77 -14.33
CA ALA A 43 11.00 -33.89 -14.61
C ALA A 43 10.12 -33.34 -13.46
N GLN A 44 10.50 -33.58 -12.20
CA GLN A 44 9.77 -33.06 -11.04
C GLN A 44 9.86 -31.54 -10.94
N THR A 45 11.04 -30.96 -11.22
CA THR A 45 11.21 -29.51 -11.21
C THR A 45 10.32 -28.88 -12.28
N LEU A 46 10.28 -29.48 -13.46
CA LEU A 46 9.45 -29.02 -14.57
C LEU A 46 7.95 -29.06 -14.23
N LEU A 47 7.47 -30.14 -13.58
CA LEU A 47 6.07 -30.28 -13.19
C LEU A 47 5.60 -29.25 -12.14
N ARG A 48 6.53 -28.59 -11.42
CA ARG A 48 6.23 -27.54 -10.42
C ARG A 48 6.12 -26.14 -11.01
N ILE A 49 6.59 -25.94 -12.25
CA ILE A 49 6.63 -24.62 -12.87
C ILE A 49 5.27 -24.29 -13.47
N THR A 50 4.72 -23.13 -13.10
CA THR A 50 3.40 -22.68 -13.54
C THR A 50 3.42 -22.08 -14.95
N ASP A 51 4.51 -21.41 -15.31
CA ASP A 51 4.72 -20.84 -16.64
C ASP A 51 6.19 -20.99 -17.05
N ILE A 52 6.45 -21.89 -18.00
CA ILE A 52 7.79 -22.16 -18.53
C ILE A 52 8.32 -20.98 -19.35
N PHE A 53 7.46 -20.06 -19.77
CA PHE A 53 7.84 -18.95 -20.62
C PHE A 53 7.89 -17.61 -19.88
N ASP A 54 7.88 -17.62 -18.53
CA ASP A 54 7.99 -16.41 -17.71
C ASP A 54 9.23 -15.57 -18.07
N PHE A 55 10.31 -16.25 -18.51
CA PHE A 55 11.58 -15.64 -18.85
C PHE A 55 11.51 -14.71 -20.05
N MET A 56 10.46 -14.81 -20.86
CA MET A 56 10.20 -13.90 -21.96
C MET A 56 10.01 -12.45 -21.48
N SER A 57 9.65 -12.26 -20.20
CA SER A 57 9.47 -10.93 -19.58
C SER A 57 10.77 -10.27 -19.07
N TYR A 58 11.87 -11.03 -18.89
CA TYR A 58 13.12 -10.48 -18.33
C TYR A 58 13.93 -9.70 -19.36
N ASP A 59 14.36 -8.49 -19.04
CA ASP A 59 15.21 -7.67 -19.93
C ASP A 59 16.69 -8.01 -19.71
N SER A 60 17.27 -8.79 -20.62
CA SER A 60 18.68 -9.23 -20.56
C SER A 60 19.23 -9.51 -21.95
N ASP A 61 20.45 -9.03 -22.21
CA ASP A 61 21.14 -9.22 -23.48
C ASP A 61 21.46 -10.70 -23.75
N ASP A 62 21.80 -11.46 -22.71
CA ASP A 62 22.06 -12.90 -22.80
C ASP A 62 20.80 -13.69 -23.22
N LEU A 63 19.62 -13.15 -22.93
CA LEU A 63 18.33 -13.75 -23.27
C LEU A 63 17.85 -13.43 -24.67
N ASN A 64 18.35 -12.36 -25.30
CA ASN A 64 17.83 -11.88 -26.58
C ASN A 64 17.98 -12.93 -27.69
N VAL A 65 19.08 -13.68 -27.69
CA VAL A 65 19.30 -14.78 -28.64
C VAL A 65 18.27 -15.89 -28.45
N LEU A 66 18.02 -16.30 -27.20
CA LEU A 66 17.05 -17.34 -26.89
C LEU A 66 15.62 -16.88 -27.22
N LYS A 67 15.25 -15.64 -26.88
CA LYS A 67 13.93 -15.07 -27.20
C LYS A 67 13.64 -15.05 -28.71
N GLN A 68 14.64 -14.75 -29.54
CA GLN A 68 14.51 -14.80 -31.00
C GLN A 68 14.34 -16.23 -31.54
N LYS A 69 14.96 -17.22 -30.91
CA LYS A 69 14.74 -18.64 -31.24
C LYS A 69 13.34 -19.08 -30.85
N VAL A 70 12.85 -18.67 -29.68
CA VAL A 70 11.60 -19.13 -29.06
C VAL A 70 10.34 -18.43 -29.59
N GLY A 71 10.42 -17.15 -29.95
CA GLY A 71 9.25 -16.35 -30.33
C GLY A 71 9.49 -15.37 -31.48
N PHE A 72 8.39 -14.84 -32.01
CA PHE A 72 8.40 -13.73 -32.96
C PHE A 72 8.27 -12.41 -32.20
N ARG A 73 9.12 -11.43 -32.52
CA ARG A 73 8.94 -10.06 -32.03
C ARG A 73 7.88 -9.38 -32.90
N LEU A 74 6.78 -9.00 -32.29
CA LEU A 74 5.70 -8.25 -32.91
C LEU A 74 6.09 -6.77 -33.08
N ASN A 75 5.41 -6.06 -33.98
CA ASN A 75 5.68 -4.65 -34.27
C ASN A 75 5.51 -3.72 -33.04
N ASN A 76 4.75 -4.15 -32.04
CA ASN A 76 4.55 -3.44 -30.78
C ASN A 76 5.67 -3.73 -29.74
N GLY A 77 6.71 -4.48 -30.12
CA GLY A 77 7.82 -4.88 -29.26
C GLY A 77 7.57 -6.11 -28.38
N GLN A 78 6.35 -6.65 -28.34
CA GLN A 78 6.03 -7.88 -27.58
C GLN A 78 6.53 -9.13 -28.31
N TYR A 79 6.79 -10.20 -27.56
CA TYR A 79 7.14 -11.50 -28.12
C TYR A 79 5.94 -12.45 -28.09
N GLN A 80 5.72 -13.16 -29.21
CA GLN A 80 4.77 -14.26 -29.30
C GLN A 80 5.53 -15.58 -29.45
N ILE A 81 5.30 -16.54 -28.58
CA ILE A 81 5.95 -17.85 -28.62
C ILE A 81 5.53 -18.60 -29.90
N LYS A 82 6.49 -19.25 -30.56
CA LYS A 82 6.20 -20.07 -31.74
C LYS A 82 5.25 -21.21 -31.37
N PRO A 83 4.11 -21.38 -32.07
CA PRO A 83 3.11 -22.41 -31.71
C PRO A 83 3.67 -23.83 -31.61
N GLY A 84 4.65 -24.19 -32.45
CA GLY A 84 5.30 -25.51 -32.40
C GLY A 84 6.00 -25.77 -31.07
N ILE A 85 6.76 -24.80 -30.56
CA ILE A 85 7.46 -24.92 -29.27
C ILE A 85 6.46 -25.07 -28.12
N LEU A 86 5.35 -24.31 -28.17
CA LEU A 86 4.28 -24.43 -27.20
C LEU A 86 3.69 -25.84 -27.20
N MET A 87 3.39 -26.38 -28.39
CA MET A 87 2.85 -27.73 -28.55
C MET A 87 3.82 -28.81 -28.06
N ASP A 88 5.12 -28.67 -28.33
CA ASP A 88 6.15 -29.62 -27.92
C ASP A 88 6.28 -29.67 -26.38
N VAL A 89 6.28 -28.49 -25.74
CA VAL A 89 6.31 -28.36 -24.28
C VAL A 89 5.04 -28.93 -23.65
N ASP A 90 3.87 -28.58 -24.17
CA ASP A 90 2.59 -29.03 -23.65
C ASP A 90 2.43 -30.56 -23.76
N SER A 91 2.82 -31.13 -24.91
CA SER A 91 2.78 -32.58 -25.14
C SER A 91 3.73 -33.31 -24.18
N PHE A 92 4.93 -32.78 -23.96
CA PHE A 92 5.89 -33.35 -23.02
C PHE A 92 5.43 -33.26 -21.56
N LEU A 93 4.88 -32.12 -21.15
CA LEU A 93 4.27 -31.95 -19.83
C LEU A 93 3.10 -32.92 -19.62
N GLN A 94 2.26 -33.10 -20.63
CA GLN A 94 1.15 -34.04 -20.58
C GLN A 94 1.64 -35.48 -20.38
N SER A 95 2.66 -35.91 -21.14
CA SER A 95 3.26 -37.23 -20.96
C SER A 95 3.92 -37.40 -19.60
N LEU A 96 4.60 -36.38 -19.07
CA LEU A 96 5.18 -36.41 -17.73
C LEU A 96 4.12 -36.49 -16.64
N ARG A 97 2.98 -35.80 -16.79
CA ARG A 97 1.84 -35.91 -15.87
C ARG A 97 1.27 -37.31 -15.87
N ILE A 98 1.11 -37.93 -17.04
CA ILE A 98 0.65 -39.32 -17.16
C ILE A 98 1.64 -40.27 -16.48
N ALA A 99 2.95 -40.10 -16.70
CA ALA A 99 3.98 -40.90 -16.05
C ALA A 99 3.96 -40.74 -14.52
N ASN A 100 3.79 -39.51 -14.04
CA ASN A 100 3.67 -39.20 -12.60
C ASN A 100 2.40 -39.79 -11.98
N ASP A 101 1.27 -39.71 -12.67
CA ASP A 101 0.01 -40.32 -12.23
C ASP A 101 0.11 -41.85 -12.17
N ASN A 102 0.83 -42.46 -13.12
CA ASN A 102 1.09 -43.89 -13.12
C ASN A 102 2.04 -44.30 -11.99
N LEU A 103 3.08 -43.50 -11.70
CA LEU A 103 3.95 -43.72 -10.54
C LEU A 103 3.15 -43.61 -9.23
N LEU A 104 2.31 -42.58 -9.09
CA LEU A 104 1.43 -42.39 -7.93
C LEU A 104 0.47 -43.57 -7.70
N LYS A 105 0.05 -44.24 -8.77
CA LYS A 105 -0.78 -45.47 -8.70
C LYS A 105 0.04 -46.73 -8.41
N ALA A 106 1.31 -46.75 -8.79
CA ALA A 106 2.17 -47.94 -8.73
C ALA A 106 2.98 -48.07 -7.44
N VAL A 107 3.26 -46.98 -6.70
CA VAL A 107 3.96 -47.03 -5.42
C VAL A 107 3.07 -47.76 -4.39
N PRO A 108 3.42 -49.00 -3.96
CA PRO A 108 2.77 -49.63 -2.83
C PRO A 108 3.16 -48.83 -1.61
N ILE A 109 2.18 -48.23 -0.94
CA ILE A 109 2.47 -47.48 0.29
C ILE A 109 2.83 -48.52 1.35
N ASP A 110 4.12 -48.66 1.65
CA ASP A 110 4.58 -49.50 2.74
C ASP A 110 4.31 -48.78 4.06
N TYR A 111 3.15 -49.11 4.65
CA TYR A 111 2.73 -48.61 5.97
C TYR A 111 3.50 -49.27 7.14
N SER A 112 4.50 -50.12 6.86
CA SER A 112 5.30 -50.78 7.90
C SER A 112 6.51 -49.98 8.38
N SER A 113 6.84 -48.84 7.75
CA SER A 113 7.79 -47.91 8.37
C SER A 113 7.13 -47.27 9.61
N ASP A 114 7.79 -47.38 10.75
CA ASP A 114 7.34 -47.04 12.12
C ASP A 114 6.78 -45.61 12.37
N ASN A 115 6.54 -44.81 11.34
CA ASN A 115 6.27 -43.38 11.48
C ASN A 115 4.80 -42.95 11.39
N PHE A 116 3.88 -43.76 10.83
CA PHE A 116 2.49 -43.30 10.60
C PHE A 116 1.41 -44.39 10.81
N THR A 117 0.86 -44.49 12.02
CA THR A 117 -0.27 -45.37 12.39
C THR A 117 -1.64 -44.76 12.04
N ILE A 118 -1.92 -44.51 10.76
CA ILE A 118 -3.25 -44.05 10.29
C ILE A 118 -3.94 -45.20 9.54
N SER A 119 -5.19 -45.52 9.87
CA SER A 119 -5.89 -46.65 9.24
C SER A 119 -6.25 -46.39 7.77
N GLN A 120 -6.22 -47.45 6.94
CA GLN A 120 -6.59 -47.38 5.53
C GLN A 120 -8.02 -46.89 5.29
N ASP A 121 -8.95 -47.34 6.11
CA ASP A 121 -10.35 -46.94 6.02
C ASP A 121 -10.54 -45.44 6.31
N PHE A 122 -9.68 -44.86 7.14
CA PHE A 122 -9.67 -43.43 7.38
C PHE A 122 -9.10 -42.66 6.18
N LEU A 123 -7.98 -43.11 5.61
CA LEU A 123 -7.37 -42.46 4.44
C LEU A 123 -8.29 -42.47 3.22
N ARG A 124 -9.04 -43.56 2.99
CA ARG A 124 -10.04 -43.65 1.91
C ARG A 124 -11.18 -42.64 2.08
N LYS A 125 -11.55 -42.29 3.32
CA LYS A 125 -12.59 -41.28 3.61
C LYS A 125 -12.07 -39.85 3.49
N HIS A 126 -10.75 -39.64 3.51
CA HIS A 126 -10.10 -38.33 3.50
C HIS A 126 -9.05 -38.26 2.39
N PRO A 127 -9.48 -38.15 1.11
CA PRO A 127 -8.58 -38.21 -0.05
C PRO A 127 -7.50 -37.13 -0.03
N ILE A 128 -7.78 -35.95 0.55
CA ILE A 128 -6.80 -34.86 0.68
C ILE A 128 -5.66 -35.26 1.62
N ILE A 129 -5.95 -35.95 2.73
CA ILE A 129 -4.90 -36.47 3.62
C ILE A 129 -4.07 -37.53 2.89
N MET A 130 -4.72 -38.40 2.12
CA MET A 130 -4.02 -39.41 1.34
C MET A 130 -3.08 -38.80 0.31
N SER A 131 -3.53 -37.80 -0.45
CA SER A 131 -2.68 -37.05 -1.39
C SER A 131 -1.53 -36.33 -0.69
N LEU A 132 -1.76 -35.79 0.50
CA LEU A 132 -0.74 -35.08 1.28
C LEU A 132 0.32 -36.04 1.83
N ILE A 133 -0.07 -37.24 2.29
CA ILE A 133 0.86 -38.31 2.67
C ILE A 133 1.64 -38.81 1.47
N GLN A 134 0.99 -39.07 0.34
CA GLN A 134 1.65 -39.52 -0.89
C GLN A 134 2.69 -38.50 -1.37
N TYR A 135 2.33 -37.22 -1.39
CA TYR A 135 3.24 -36.13 -1.72
C TYR A 135 4.45 -36.12 -0.77
N TYR A 136 4.20 -36.25 0.53
CA TYR A 136 5.24 -36.29 1.55
C TYR A 136 6.21 -37.48 1.40
N SER A 137 5.67 -38.69 1.18
CA SER A 137 6.46 -39.91 0.98
C SER A 137 7.35 -39.82 -0.27
N ILE A 138 6.89 -39.16 -1.33
CA ILE A 138 7.67 -38.95 -2.56
C ILE A 138 8.77 -37.92 -2.36
N GLU A 139 8.54 -36.85 -1.57
CA GLU A 139 9.56 -35.85 -1.27
C GLU A 139 10.68 -36.39 -0.36
N GLN A 140 10.35 -37.24 0.62
CA GLN A 140 11.36 -37.89 1.48
C GLN A 140 12.33 -38.79 0.71
N LEU A 141 11.89 -39.40 -0.39
CA LEU A 141 12.75 -40.23 -1.24
C LEU A 141 13.73 -39.39 -2.08
N ASN A 142 13.51 -38.08 -2.20
CA ASN A 142 14.17 -37.22 -3.19
C ASN A 142 14.98 -36.05 -2.60
N SER A 143 15.09 -35.89 -1.27
CA SER A 143 15.80 -34.74 -0.69
C SER A 143 16.49 -35.00 0.66
N ASP A 144 17.71 -34.48 0.80
CA ASP A 144 18.48 -34.36 2.05
C ASP A 144 18.22 -33.01 2.78
N ASP A 145 17.18 -32.26 2.38
CA ASP A 145 17.10 -30.82 2.64
C ASP A 145 16.10 -30.40 3.74
N THR A 146 16.53 -29.38 4.49
CA THR A 146 15.89 -28.69 5.62
C THR A 146 14.56 -27.98 5.32
N GLY A 147 14.13 -27.93 4.06
CA GLY A 147 12.92 -27.24 3.58
C GLY A 147 11.58 -27.80 4.07
N MET A 148 11.57 -29.02 4.64
CA MET A 148 10.34 -29.72 5.04
C MET A 148 9.95 -29.58 6.52
N SER A 149 10.60 -28.71 7.30
CA SER A 149 10.39 -28.62 8.76
C SER A 149 8.93 -28.39 9.19
N PHE A 150 8.17 -27.56 8.45
CA PHE A 150 6.75 -27.33 8.72
C PHE A 150 5.89 -28.53 8.33
N LEU A 151 6.07 -29.10 7.15
CA LEU A 151 5.31 -30.27 6.70
C LEU A 151 5.55 -31.46 7.61
N ASN A 152 6.79 -31.70 8.05
CA ASN A 152 7.13 -32.68 9.09
C ASN A 152 6.35 -32.41 10.39
N SER A 153 6.33 -31.15 10.82
CA SER A 153 5.63 -30.73 12.03
C SER A 153 4.11 -30.89 11.92
N LEU A 154 3.53 -30.62 10.75
CA LEU A 154 2.12 -30.78 10.46
C LEU A 154 1.73 -32.26 10.41
N MET A 155 2.50 -33.07 9.69
CA MET A 155 2.28 -34.52 9.59
C MET A 155 2.34 -35.20 10.95
N LYS A 156 3.39 -34.92 11.72
CA LYS A 156 3.52 -35.41 13.09
C LYS A 156 2.34 -34.98 13.96
N ASN A 157 1.85 -33.74 13.79
CA ASN A 157 0.70 -33.25 14.54
C ASN A 157 -0.59 -34.00 14.18
N ILE A 158 -0.85 -34.22 12.88
CA ILE A 158 -2.00 -34.98 12.39
C ILE A 158 -1.99 -36.38 12.98
N THR A 159 -0.88 -37.12 12.86
CA THR A 159 -0.77 -38.50 13.35
C THR A 159 -0.97 -38.60 14.85
N GLN A 160 -0.37 -37.69 15.61
CA GLN A 160 -0.53 -37.64 17.06
C GLN A 160 -1.94 -37.26 17.50
N ASN A 161 -2.66 -36.46 16.71
CA ASN A 161 -4.04 -36.10 17.03
C ASN A 161 -5.00 -37.21 16.63
N LEU A 162 -4.80 -37.87 15.48
CA LEU A 162 -5.62 -38.99 15.06
C LEU A 162 -5.52 -40.21 15.99
N SER A 163 -4.42 -40.36 16.73
CA SER A 163 -4.30 -41.37 17.79
C SER A 163 -4.96 -40.97 19.12
N ARG A 164 -5.47 -39.75 19.23
CA ARG A 164 -6.14 -39.22 20.43
C ARG A 164 -7.65 -39.12 20.22
N PRO A 165 -8.44 -39.08 21.31
CA PRO A 165 -9.83 -38.65 21.23
C PRO A 165 -9.94 -37.22 20.66
N LYS A 166 -10.99 -36.93 19.91
CA LYS A 166 -11.23 -35.61 19.27
C LYS A 166 -11.12 -34.43 20.24
N ASN A 167 -11.55 -34.62 21.49
CA ASN A 167 -11.53 -33.59 22.53
C ASN A 167 -10.13 -33.38 23.17
N SER A 168 -9.13 -34.17 22.77
CA SER A 168 -7.77 -34.16 23.32
C SER A 168 -6.71 -33.81 22.27
N TYR A 169 -7.13 -33.27 21.12
CA TYR A 169 -6.20 -32.80 20.10
C TYR A 169 -5.31 -31.68 20.65
N ARG A 170 -4.02 -31.72 20.32
CA ARG A 170 -3.04 -30.70 20.70
C ARG A 170 -2.27 -30.25 19.47
N TYR A 171 -2.02 -28.96 19.39
CA TYR A 171 -1.38 -28.32 18.24
C TYR A 171 -0.03 -27.76 18.67
N ASN A 172 1.01 -28.05 17.91
CA ASN A 172 2.32 -27.43 18.12
C ASN A 172 2.29 -25.95 17.67
N GLU A 173 3.27 -25.18 18.11
CA GLU A 173 3.34 -23.73 17.88
C GLU A 173 3.33 -23.34 16.39
N HIS A 174 4.05 -24.08 15.55
CA HIS A 174 4.09 -23.81 14.11
C HIS A 174 2.73 -24.01 13.44
N VAL A 175 2.01 -25.07 13.81
CA VAL A 175 0.65 -25.36 13.34
C VAL A 175 -0.34 -24.32 13.86
N LYS A 176 -0.21 -23.87 15.12
CA LYS A 176 -1.04 -22.80 15.68
C LYS A 176 -0.90 -21.51 14.88
N ARG A 177 0.34 -21.04 14.66
CA ARG A 177 0.62 -19.81 13.90
C ARG A 177 0.13 -19.89 12.46
N PHE A 178 0.33 -21.03 11.81
CA PHE A 178 -0.19 -21.26 10.47
C PHE A 178 -1.72 -21.23 10.45
N ALA A 179 -2.38 -21.90 11.40
CA ALA A 179 -3.84 -21.92 11.50
C ALA A 179 -4.43 -20.51 11.73
N VAL A 180 -3.82 -19.73 12.63
CA VAL A 180 -4.19 -18.33 12.87
C VAL A 180 -3.99 -17.49 11.61
N SER A 181 -2.84 -17.63 10.94
CA SER A 181 -2.56 -16.89 9.69
C SER A 181 -3.55 -17.26 8.58
N LEU A 182 -3.85 -18.55 8.41
CA LEU A 182 -4.83 -19.04 7.45
C LEU A 182 -6.23 -18.49 7.78
N TYR A 183 -6.62 -18.49 9.05
CA TYR A 183 -7.91 -17.94 9.49
C TYR A 183 -8.04 -16.44 9.22
N ILE A 184 -6.98 -15.65 9.49
CA ILE A 184 -6.95 -14.21 9.26
C ILE A 184 -6.94 -13.88 7.75
N LEU A 185 -6.08 -14.54 6.98
CA LEU A 185 -5.85 -14.19 5.57
C LEU A 185 -6.89 -14.78 4.61
N ALA A 186 -7.29 -16.04 4.82
CA ALA A 186 -8.26 -16.71 3.95
C ALA A 186 -9.70 -16.58 4.45
N GLY A 187 -9.88 -16.17 5.72
CA GLY A 187 -11.18 -16.02 6.35
C GLY A 187 -11.76 -17.34 6.88
N ARG A 188 -12.79 -17.22 7.72
CA ARG A 188 -13.42 -18.33 8.45
C ARG A 188 -13.88 -19.49 7.56
N ASN A 189 -14.50 -19.20 6.41
CA ASN A 189 -15.07 -20.24 5.55
C ASN A 189 -13.99 -21.10 4.89
N ALA A 190 -12.94 -20.47 4.36
CA ALA A 190 -11.82 -21.19 3.78
C ALA A 190 -11.07 -21.99 4.86
N TYR A 191 -10.87 -21.40 6.03
CA TYR A 191 -10.27 -22.09 7.16
C TYR A 191 -11.08 -23.34 7.58
N GLU A 192 -12.39 -23.20 7.77
CA GLU A 192 -13.26 -24.31 8.16
C GLU A 192 -13.29 -25.42 7.09
N PHE A 193 -13.31 -25.04 5.82
CA PHE A 193 -13.20 -25.98 4.71
C PHE A 193 -11.93 -26.82 4.83
N VAL A 194 -10.77 -26.18 5.00
CA VAL A 194 -9.49 -26.89 5.15
C VAL A 194 -9.48 -27.75 6.41
N ARG A 195 -9.95 -27.24 7.55
CA ARG A 195 -9.99 -27.96 8.83
C ARG A 195 -10.83 -29.24 8.77
N ILE A 196 -12.01 -29.18 8.15
CA ILE A 196 -12.92 -30.33 8.05
C ILE A 196 -12.35 -31.38 7.10
N ASN A 197 -11.69 -30.96 6.04
CA ASN A 197 -11.12 -31.85 5.02
C ASN A 197 -9.77 -32.47 5.42
N ILE A 198 -9.09 -31.90 6.43
CA ILE A 198 -7.84 -32.44 6.99
C ILE A 198 -8.01 -32.66 8.51
N PRO A 199 -8.80 -33.68 8.94
CA PRO A 199 -9.05 -33.92 10.36
C PRO A 199 -7.76 -34.09 11.16
N GLY A 200 -7.71 -33.45 12.34
CA GLY A 200 -6.57 -33.53 13.25
C GLY A 200 -5.43 -32.55 12.92
N ALA A 201 -5.47 -31.87 11.78
CA ALA A 201 -4.44 -30.90 11.40
C ALA A 201 -4.61 -29.55 12.08
N PHE A 202 -5.85 -29.05 12.18
CA PHE A 202 -6.09 -27.66 12.57
C PHE A 202 -7.11 -27.50 13.71
N PRO A 203 -6.90 -26.53 14.62
CA PRO A 203 -7.77 -26.25 15.77
C PRO A 203 -9.20 -25.84 15.37
N SER A 204 -10.18 -25.99 16.26
CA SER A 204 -11.51 -25.42 16.04
C SER A 204 -11.45 -23.88 16.02
N THR A 205 -12.48 -23.24 15.49
CA THR A 205 -12.61 -21.77 15.54
C THR A 205 -12.60 -21.23 16.96
N SER A 206 -13.21 -21.94 17.92
CA SER A 206 -13.18 -21.55 19.33
C SER A 206 -11.76 -21.57 19.90
N THR A 207 -10.97 -22.57 19.54
CA THR A 207 -9.56 -22.67 19.95
C THR A 207 -8.70 -21.62 19.26
N ILE A 208 -8.97 -21.30 17.98
CA ILE A 208 -8.31 -20.15 17.33
C ILE A 208 -8.65 -18.86 18.05
N GLN A 209 -9.92 -18.64 18.41
CA GLN A 209 -10.29 -17.43 19.13
C GLN A 209 -9.55 -17.35 20.46
N SER A 210 -9.43 -18.46 21.21
CA SER A 210 -8.59 -18.52 22.41
C SER A 210 -7.12 -18.18 22.12
N PHE A 211 -6.55 -18.68 21.00
CA PHE A 211 -5.17 -18.33 20.63
C PHE A 211 -5.03 -16.86 20.27
N LEU A 212 -6.01 -16.28 19.58
CA LEU A 212 -6.06 -14.85 19.29
C LEU A 212 -6.17 -14.06 20.60
N ASP A 213 -7.03 -14.46 21.52
CA ASP A 213 -7.22 -13.78 22.81
C ASP A 213 -5.98 -13.93 23.73
N GLU A 214 -5.21 -15.02 23.60
CA GLU A 214 -3.96 -15.26 24.34
C GLU A 214 -2.76 -14.47 23.76
N GLU A 215 -2.64 -14.39 22.43
CA GLU A 215 -1.53 -13.69 21.75
C GLU A 215 -1.80 -12.19 21.54
N GLU A 216 -3.06 -11.81 21.30
CA GLU A 216 -3.45 -10.42 21.23
C GLU A 216 -3.51 -9.83 22.63
N ARG A 217 -2.54 -8.95 22.92
CA ARG A 217 -2.81 -7.82 23.80
C ARG A 217 -3.91 -7.00 23.13
N HIS A 218 -5.18 -7.34 23.41
CA HIS A 218 -6.34 -6.64 22.87
C HIS A 218 -6.11 -5.15 22.94
N MET A 219 -6.30 -4.47 21.81
CA MET A 219 -6.14 -3.02 21.79
C MET A 219 -7.26 -2.40 22.60
N LYS A 220 -6.92 -1.78 23.72
CA LYS A 220 -7.89 -0.99 24.48
C LYS A 220 -8.17 0.34 23.78
N GLU A 221 -9.41 0.79 23.85
CA GLU A 221 -9.81 2.06 23.26
C GLU A 221 -9.00 3.22 23.87
N GLY A 222 -8.34 4.00 23.02
CA GLY A 222 -7.52 5.15 23.43
C GLY A 222 -6.14 4.80 23.97
N GLU A 223 -5.79 3.52 24.12
CA GLU A 223 -4.45 3.13 24.59
C GLU A 223 -3.39 3.39 23.51
N PHE A 224 -2.23 3.91 23.91
CA PHE A 224 -1.07 4.08 23.05
C PHE A 224 -0.01 3.00 23.33
N ARG A 225 0.21 2.12 22.35
CA ARG A 225 0.99 0.88 22.52
C ARG A 225 2.47 1.05 22.18
N PHE A 226 3.13 2.03 22.78
CA PHE A 226 4.51 2.40 22.47
C PHE A 226 5.52 1.24 22.64
N ASP A 227 5.31 0.33 23.60
CA ASP A 227 6.20 -0.84 23.79
C ASP A 227 6.11 -1.85 22.66
N ILE A 228 4.92 -1.99 22.05
CA ILE A 228 4.73 -2.86 20.89
C ILE A 228 5.44 -2.23 19.68
N VAL A 229 5.33 -0.91 19.51
CA VAL A 229 6.05 -0.18 18.47
C VAL A 229 7.57 -0.37 18.61
N ARG A 230 8.11 -0.25 19.83
CA ARG A 230 9.54 -0.50 20.08
C ARG A 230 9.95 -1.90 19.66
N ARG A 231 9.21 -2.93 20.07
CA ARG A 231 9.50 -4.32 19.71
C ARG A 231 9.45 -4.53 18.19
N HIS A 232 8.45 -3.96 17.52
CA HIS A 232 8.29 -4.05 16.07
C HIS A 232 9.47 -3.41 15.32
N LEU A 233 9.87 -2.21 15.73
CA LEU A 233 11.01 -1.50 15.14
C LEU A 233 12.35 -2.22 15.39
N SER A 234 12.52 -2.86 16.55
CA SER A 234 13.68 -3.72 16.80
C SER A 234 13.74 -4.94 15.86
N LEU A 235 12.59 -5.52 15.49
CA LEU A 235 12.53 -6.63 14.53
C LEU A 235 12.87 -6.19 13.11
N THR A 236 12.59 -4.94 12.76
CA THR A 236 12.89 -4.35 11.44
C THR A 236 14.24 -3.65 11.39
N ASN A 237 15.04 -3.76 12.46
CA ASN A 237 16.37 -3.16 12.61
C ASN A 237 16.42 -1.66 12.28
N THR A 238 15.38 -0.91 12.71
CA THR A 238 15.35 0.55 12.59
C THR A 238 14.87 1.17 13.89
N ASN A 239 15.27 2.41 14.14
CA ASN A 239 14.78 3.22 15.24
C ASN A 239 14.12 4.52 14.74
N ILE A 240 13.90 4.64 13.43
CA ILE A 240 13.33 5.81 12.79
C ILE A 240 11.95 5.46 12.24
N ALA A 241 10.97 6.32 12.49
CA ALA A 241 9.61 6.09 12.01
C ALA A 241 8.88 7.39 11.64
N PHE A 242 7.79 7.22 10.88
CA PHE A 242 6.83 8.26 10.54
C PHE A 242 5.48 7.93 11.20
N CYS A 243 4.74 8.93 11.67
CA CYS A 243 3.42 8.74 12.26
C CYS A 243 2.33 9.24 11.32
N SER A 244 1.28 8.46 11.07
CA SER A 244 0.09 8.89 10.35
C SER A 244 -1.10 8.97 11.30
N GLU A 245 -1.92 10.00 11.15
CA GLU A 245 -3.19 10.18 11.87
C GLU A 245 -4.31 10.40 10.86
N ASP A 246 -5.40 9.64 10.97
CA ASP A 246 -6.60 9.83 10.16
C ASP A 246 -7.86 9.32 10.89
N CYS A 247 -9.03 9.81 10.47
CA CYS A 247 -10.32 9.41 10.99
C CYS A 247 -11.11 8.62 9.93
N THR A 248 -11.62 7.44 10.31
CA THR A 248 -12.57 6.70 9.48
C THR A 248 -13.97 6.75 10.06
N ALA A 249 -15.00 6.78 9.20
CA ALA A 249 -16.38 6.64 9.64
C ALA A 249 -16.64 5.24 10.20
N ILE A 250 -17.45 5.18 11.26
CA ILE A 250 -17.89 3.94 11.91
C ILE A 250 -19.39 3.96 12.15
N ILE A 251 -19.97 2.77 12.32
CA ILE A 251 -21.38 2.63 12.71
C ILE A 251 -21.50 3.03 14.19
N PRO A 252 -22.31 4.03 14.55
CA PRO A 252 -22.44 4.46 15.94
C PRO A 252 -23.11 3.39 16.80
N LYS A 253 -22.31 2.62 17.53
CA LYS A 253 -22.76 1.53 18.40
C LYS A 253 -21.94 1.52 19.67
N VAL A 254 -22.64 1.44 20.81
CA VAL A 254 -22.03 1.21 22.11
C VAL A 254 -22.03 -0.29 22.38
N ALA A 255 -20.90 -0.83 22.80
CA ALA A 255 -20.74 -2.24 23.17
C ALA A 255 -20.08 -2.33 24.54
N TYR A 256 -20.48 -3.34 25.32
CA TYR A 256 -19.82 -3.66 26.58
C TYR A 256 -18.60 -4.55 26.29
N ASP A 257 -17.44 -4.14 26.78
CA ASP A 257 -16.23 -4.95 26.79
C ASP A 257 -16.07 -5.64 28.15
N ILE A 258 -16.21 -6.96 28.14
CA ILE A 258 -16.11 -7.81 29.33
C ILE A 258 -14.70 -7.80 29.92
N ASN A 259 -13.66 -7.61 29.12
CA ASN A 259 -12.27 -7.73 29.56
C ASN A 259 -11.83 -6.49 30.36
N SER A 260 -12.28 -5.30 29.94
CA SER A 260 -12.00 -4.05 30.64
C SER A 260 -13.10 -3.62 31.62
N ASN A 261 -14.25 -4.32 31.63
CA ASN A 261 -15.46 -3.90 32.33
C ASN A 261 -15.83 -2.44 31.98
N SER A 262 -15.84 -2.13 30.69
CA SER A 262 -16.09 -0.78 30.19
C SER A 262 -17.01 -0.75 28.99
N PHE A 263 -17.55 0.42 28.66
CA PHE A 263 -18.39 0.62 27.50
C PHE A 263 -17.62 1.35 26.39
N VAL A 264 -17.47 0.69 25.25
CA VAL A 264 -16.76 1.18 24.06
C VAL A 264 -17.77 1.73 23.05
N GLY A 265 -17.43 2.82 22.37
CA GLY A 265 -18.25 3.40 21.28
C GLY A 265 -18.92 4.73 21.60
N PHE A 266 -18.76 5.23 22.82
CA PHE A 266 -18.95 6.66 23.11
C PHE A 266 -17.78 7.49 22.57
N SER A 267 -17.98 8.79 22.39
CA SER A 267 -16.88 9.70 22.01
C SER A 267 -15.96 9.91 23.20
N LEU A 268 -14.70 9.45 23.10
CA LEU A 268 -13.78 9.60 24.23
C LEU A 268 -13.48 11.07 24.52
N PRO A 269 -13.54 11.50 25.78
CA PRO A 269 -13.04 12.81 26.17
C PRO A 269 -11.53 12.87 25.99
N LEU A 270 -11.05 14.06 25.67
CA LEU A 270 -9.62 14.32 25.49
C LEU A 270 -9.07 15.19 26.63
N ASP A 271 -7.96 14.77 27.21
CA ASP A 271 -7.14 15.58 28.12
C ASP A 271 -5.86 16.04 27.40
N VAL A 272 -5.75 17.36 27.16
CA VAL A 272 -4.61 17.96 26.44
C VAL A 272 -4.40 17.30 25.06
N GLY A 273 -5.50 16.93 24.40
CA GLY A 273 -5.50 16.22 23.12
C GLY A 273 -5.28 14.71 23.17
N ARG A 274 -5.16 14.11 24.36
CA ARG A 274 -4.98 12.66 24.51
C ARG A 274 -6.31 12.02 24.94
N PRO A 275 -6.71 10.87 24.38
CA PRO A 275 -7.89 10.16 24.86
C PRO A 275 -7.70 9.71 26.32
N ILE A 276 -8.76 9.83 27.13
CA ILE A 276 -8.77 9.31 28.49
C ILE A 276 -9.23 7.84 28.43
N THR A 277 -8.28 6.91 28.56
CA THR A 277 -8.54 5.46 28.57
C THR A 277 -9.45 5.07 29.72
N ASP A 278 -10.28 4.05 29.52
CA ASP A 278 -11.20 3.48 30.52
C ASP A 278 -12.17 4.51 31.15
N HIS A 279 -12.43 5.65 30.47
CA HIS A 279 -13.30 6.71 30.99
C HIS A 279 -14.74 6.24 31.25
N TYR A 280 -15.25 5.36 30.38
CA TYR A 280 -16.61 4.80 30.48
C TYR A 280 -16.65 3.46 31.23
N ARG A 281 -15.85 3.34 32.29
CA ARG A 281 -15.92 2.23 33.24
C ARG A 281 -16.84 2.60 34.40
N THR A 282 -17.85 1.79 34.66
CA THR A 282 -18.76 1.99 35.80
C THR A 282 -19.38 0.69 36.27
N GLU A 283 -19.70 0.64 37.56
CA GLU A 283 -20.54 -0.39 38.17
C GLU A 283 -21.95 0.13 38.50
N SER A 284 -22.25 1.40 38.16
CA SER A 284 -23.52 2.07 38.46
C SER A 284 -24.42 2.16 37.23
N PHE A 285 -25.61 1.57 37.32
CA PHE A 285 -26.63 1.68 36.28
C PHE A 285 -27.06 3.14 36.05
N ALA A 286 -27.16 3.96 37.10
CA ALA A 286 -27.55 5.36 36.98
C ALA A 286 -26.50 6.19 36.20
N GLN A 287 -25.21 5.89 36.39
CA GLN A 287 -24.14 6.52 35.62
C GLN A 287 -24.19 6.09 34.15
N LEU A 288 -24.44 4.79 33.91
CA LEU A 288 -24.61 4.27 32.55
C LEU A 288 -25.79 4.94 31.83
N GLU A 289 -26.95 5.03 32.48
CA GLU A 289 -28.15 5.70 31.96
C GLU A 289 -27.88 7.18 31.64
N SER A 290 -27.15 7.86 32.53
CA SER A 290 -26.70 9.24 32.30
C SER A 290 -25.86 9.36 31.03
N TRP A 291 -24.89 8.46 30.81
CA TRP A 291 -24.06 8.48 29.60
C TRP A 291 -24.85 8.23 28.32
N PHE A 292 -25.75 7.25 28.32
CA PHE A 292 -26.61 6.98 27.17
C PHE A 292 -27.51 8.16 26.79
N SER A 293 -27.85 9.01 27.77
CA SER A 293 -28.70 10.17 27.58
C SER A 293 -27.94 11.45 27.21
N SER A 294 -26.67 11.57 27.62
CA SER A 294 -25.91 12.83 27.57
C SER A 294 -24.65 12.81 26.70
N VAL A 295 -24.12 11.63 26.38
CA VAL A 295 -22.84 11.48 25.67
C VAL A 295 -23.07 11.08 24.21
N ASP A 296 -22.43 11.82 23.31
CA ASP A 296 -22.45 11.50 21.88
C ASP A 296 -21.80 10.14 21.60
N LYS A 297 -22.52 9.28 20.88
CA LYS A 297 -21.94 8.07 20.27
C LYS A 297 -20.89 8.47 19.24
N SER A 298 -19.81 7.71 19.17
CA SER A 298 -18.76 7.93 18.18
C SER A 298 -19.26 7.62 16.77
N THR A 299 -19.10 8.59 15.88
CA THR A 299 -19.34 8.42 14.43
C THR A 299 -18.05 8.24 13.64
N LEU A 300 -16.92 8.52 14.28
CA LEU A 300 -15.58 8.43 13.71
C LEU A 300 -14.66 7.65 14.65
N LEU A 301 -13.75 6.89 14.06
CA LEU A 301 -12.63 6.24 14.75
C LEU A 301 -11.34 6.96 14.32
N ASN A 302 -10.67 7.62 15.26
CA ASN A 302 -9.36 8.22 15.01
C ASN A 302 -8.28 7.16 15.19
N ILE A 303 -7.40 7.00 14.20
CA ILE A 303 -6.37 5.96 14.16
C ILE A 303 -5.00 6.60 14.02
N HIS A 304 -4.06 6.14 14.83
CA HIS A 304 -2.65 6.51 14.76
C HIS A 304 -1.84 5.30 14.31
N MET A 305 -1.08 5.46 13.23
CA MET A 305 -0.22 4.41 12.68
C MET A 305 1.23 4.86 12.70
N ILE A 306 2.14 3.93 12.95
CA ILE A 306 3.59 4.14 12.86
C ILE A 306 4.11 3.33 11.68
N GLN A 307 4.72 4.02 10.73
CA GLN A 307 5.41 3.44 9.58
C GLN A 307 6.92 3.44 9.86
N PRO A 308 7.56 2.26 9.99
CA PRO A 308 9.02 2.18 10.07
C PRO A 308 9.65 2.77 8.81
N ILE A 309 10.76 3.50 8.99
CA ILE A 309 11.60 3.99 7.90
C ILE A 309 12.83 3.10 7.85
N THR A 310 12.92 2.31 6.80
CA THR A 310 14.02 1.36 6.55
C THR A 310 14.87 1.87 5.39
N SER A 311 16.17 1.56 5.42
CA SER A 311 17.10 1.85 4.33
C SER A 311 17.00 0.85 3.18
N THR A 312 16.30 -0.27 3.39
CA THR A 312 16.10 -1.33 2.40
C THR A 312 14.82 -1.07 1.61
N GLU A 313 14.80 -1.46 0.33
CA GLU A 313 13.62 -1.35 -0.56
C GLU A 313 12.42 -2.17 -0.05
N GLN A 314 12.64 -3.07 0.92
CA GLN A 314 11.57 -3.77 1.62
C GLN A 314 10.89 -2.84 2.63
N THR A 315 9.71 -2.36 2.27
CA THR A 315 8.83 -1.63 3.18
C THR A 315 8.38 -2.55 4.30
N SER A 316 8.74 -2.22 5.54
CA SER A 316 8.17 -2.90 6.71
C SER A 316 6.70 -2.54 6.89
N SER A 317 5.89 -3.48 7.37
CA SER A 317 4.47 -3.24 7.62
C SER A 317 4.27 -2.16 8.70
N PRO A 318 3.31 -1.24 8.51
CA PRO A 318 2.96 -0.26 9.53
C PRO A 318 2.31 -0.94 10.74
N ILE A 319 2.39 -0.29 11.90
CA ILE A 319 1.79 -0.77 13.15
C ILE A 319 0.82 0.26 13.72
N ILE A 320 -0.32 -0.20 14.22
CA ILE A 320 -1.31 0.67 14.87
C ILE A 320 -0.80 1.04 16.27
N LEU A 321 -0.58 2.33 16.51
CA LEU A 321 -0.18 2.87 17.80
C LEU A 321 -1.36 3.02 18.74
N SER A 322 -2.47 3.60 18.27
CA SER A 322 -3.69 3.82 19.06
C SER A 322 -4.91 3.99 18.16
N ALA A 323 -6.09 3.63 18.66
CA ALA A 323 -7.37 3.93 18.02
C ALA A 323 -8.44 4.27 19.08
N TYR A 324 -9.29 5.26 18.81
CA TYR A 324 -10.38 5.64 19.71
C TYR A 324 -11.54 6.34 19.01
N GLY A 325 -12.75 6.17 19.55
CA GLY A 325 -13.95 6.84 19.10
C GLY A 325 -13.91 8.35 19.34
N THR A 326 -14.35 9.13 18.35
CA THR A 326 -14.40 10.59 18.44
C THR A 326 -15.61 11.16 17.69
N ASN A 327 -16.01 12.37 18.09
CA ASN A 327 -16.97 13.23 17.38
C ASN A 327 -16.28 14.39 16.65
N SER A 328 -14.94 14.37 16.52
CA SER A 328 -14.16 15.39 15.81
C SER A 328 -14.23 16.81 16.41
N LYS A 329 -14.68 16.97 17.67
CA LYS A 329 -14.79 18.28 18.35
C LYS A 329 -13.46 18.84 18.88
N TYR A 330 -12.32 18.20 18.61
CA TYR A 330 -10.99 18.66 19.04
C TYR A 330 -10.41 19.77 18.15
N THR A 331 -9.46 20.53 18.69
CA THR A 331 -8.83 21.68 18.02
C THR A 331 -7.47 21.35 17.42
N SER A 332 -6.94 22.25 16.57
CA SER A 332 -5.55 22.15 16.09
C SER A 332 -4.51 22.15 17.20
N ILE A 333 -4.80 22.76 18.36
CA ILE A 333 -3.86 22.79 19.49
C ILE A 333 -3.82 21.42 20.18
N ASP A 334 -4.97 20.74 20.28
CA ASP A 334 -5.06 19.39 20.82
C ASP A 334 -4.27 18.39 19.97
N ILE A 335 -4.37 18.51 18.63
CA ILE A 335 -3.58 17.72 17.68
C ILE A 335 -2.08 17.92 17.91
N ILE A 336 -1.62 19.18 18.02
CA ILE A 336 -0.20 19.49 18.23
C ILE A 336 0.30 18.90 19.55
N ARG A 337 -0.48 19.07 20.63
CA ARG A 337 -0.13 18.53 21.95
C ARG A 337 0.00 17.01 21.91
N ARG A 338 -0.93 16.34 21.23
CA ARG A 338 -0.88 14.88 21.00
C ARG A 338 0.35 14.47 20.19
N TRP A 339 0.66 15.14 19.08
CA TRP A 339 1.86 14.84 18.28
C TRP A 339 3.16 14.99 19.07
N ILE A 340 3.27 16.06 19.86
CA ILE A 340 4.43 16.30 20.70
C ILE A 340 4.56 15.23 21.79
N TRP A 341 3.46 14.84 22.41
CA TRP A 341 3.46 13.75 23.39
C TRP A 341 3.86 12.41 22.77
N ILE A 342 3.30 12.05 21.60
CA ILE A 342 3.70 10.85 20.85
C ILE A 342 5.21 10.88 20.55
N PHE A 343 5.73 12.03 20.10
CA PHE A 343 7.15 12.20 19.83
C PHE A 343 8.00 11.96 21.10
N ASP A 344 7.63 12.58 22.22
CA ASP A 344 8.38 12.49 23.48
C ASP A 344 8.36 11.06 24.05
N GLU A 345 7.22 10.36 24.02
CA GLU A 345 7.09 8.96 24.45
C GLU A 345 7.88 7.98 23.57
N CYS A 346 7.82 8.16 22.24
CA CYS A 346 8.64 7.37 21.32
C CYS A 346 10.13 7.61 21.57
N LEU A 347 10.54 8.86 21.77
CA LEU A 347 11.93 9.21 21.99
C LEU A 347 12.47 8.62 23.29
N ALA A 348 11.68 8.64 24.37
CA ALA A 348 12.02 7.99 25.64
C ALA A 348 12.27 6.47 25.48
N LYS A 349 11.69 5.85 24.45
CA LYS A 349 11.90 4.44 24.10
C LYS A 349 12.98 4.22 23.03
N GLY A 350 13.76 5.26 22.70
CA GLY A 350 14.84 5.21 21.71
C GLY A 350 14.36 5.25 20.26
N ILE A 351 13.11 5.68 20.01
CA ILE A 351 12.51 5.76 18.67
C ILE A 351 12.43 7.21 18.25
N ARG A 352 12.99 7.54 17.08
CA ARG A 352 12.89 8.86 16.47
C ARG A 352 11.73 8.94 15.50
N ILE A 353 10.68 9.68 15.89
CA ILE A 353 9.65 10.11 14.94
C ILE A 353 10.19 11.29 14.13
N ILE A 354 10.24 11.17 12.80
CA ILE A 354 10.72 12.24 11.92
C ILE A 354 9.61 13.18 11.48
N GLY A 355 8.36 12.75 11.52
CA GLY A 355 7.24 13.55 11.05
C GLY A 355 5.87 12.90 11.22
N PHE A 356 4.86 13.72 10.92
CA PHE A 356 3.44 13.37 10.99
C PHE A 356 2.76 13.54 9.62
N SER A 357 1.88 12.60 9.25
CA SER A 357 1.04 12.68 8.06
C SER A 357 -0.43 12.59 8.37
N THR A 358 -1.24 13.31 7.60
CA THR A 358 -2.70 13.37 7.76
C THR A 358 -3.34 13.86 6.46
N ASP A 359 -4.64 13.67 6.32
CA ASP A 359 -5.45 14.33 5.27
C ASP A 359 -5.49 15.86 5.50
N GLY A 360 -5.96 16.59 4.48
CA GLY A 360 -6.13 18.02 4.47
C GLY A 360 -7.41 18.54 5.11
N ASP A 361 -7.85 17.98 6.25
CA ASP A 361 -8.84 18.62 7.11
C ASP A 361 -8.30 19.98 7.59
N PRO A 362 -9.12 21.04 7.65
CA PRO A 362 -8.67 22.37 8.08
C PRO A 362 -7.95 22.38 9.44
N LYS A 363 -8.36 21.54 10.40
CA LYS A 363 -7.77 21.47 11.75
C LYS A 363 -6.36 20.88 11.70
N TYR A 364 -6.16 19.82 10.93
CA TYR A 364 -4.86 19.20 10.69
C TYR A 364 -3.94 20.15 9.89
N LEU A 365 -4.43 20.76 8.82
CA LEU A 365 -3.65 21.74 8.05
C LEU A 365 -3.21 22.94 8.90
N LYS A 366 -4.07 23.43 9.79
CA LYS A 366 -3.71 24.48 10.74
C LYS A 366 -2.67 24.01 11.76
N ALA A 367 -2.77 22.76 12.25
CA ALA A 367 -1.76 22.17 13.12
C ALA A 367 -0.39 22.08 12.44
N MET A 368 -0.33 21.55 11.21
CA MET A 368 0.89 21.47 10.40
C MET A 368 1.54 22.85 10.19
N LYS A 369 0.74 23.87 9.83
CA LYS A 369 1.25 25.24 9.64
C LYS A 369 1.86 25.82 10.92
N LEU A 370 1.22 25.59 12.06
CA LEU A 370 1.69 26.07 13.36
C LEU A 370 3.00 25.37 13.78
N VAL A 371 3.09 24.05 13.58
CA VAL A 371 4.27 23.23 13.91
C VAL A 371 5.48 23.60 13.05
N LEU A 372 5.28 23.67 11.73
CA LEU A 372 6.36 24.01 10.79
C LEU A 372 6.71 25.50 10.80
N GLY A 373 5.89 26.33 11.46
CA GLY A 373 6.06 27.77 11.51
C GLY A 373 5.74 28.47 10.19
N PHE A 374 4.89 27.86 9.37
CA PHE A 374 4.50 28.34 8.05
C PHE A 374 3.44 29.45 8.18
N PHE A 375 3.88 30.70 8.07
CA PHE A 375 3.06 31.92 8.22
C PHE A 375 2.32 32.06 9.57
N ALA A 376 2.68 31.25 10.56
CA ALA A 376 2.09 31.25 11.89
C ALA A 376 3.15 30.95 12.96
N SER A 377 2.87 31.34 14.20
CA SER A 377 3.72 31.05 15.35
C SER A 377 2.87 30.58 16.53
N LEU A 378 3.38 29.59 17.26
CA LEU A 378 2.86 29.19 18.57
C LEU A 378 3.62 29.97 19.65
N PRO A 379 3.06 31.06 20.20
CA PRO A 379 3.79 31.89 21.17
C PRO A 379 4.18 31.11 22.43
N ASN A 380 3.36 30.15 22.85
CA ASN A 380 3.53 29.41 24.10
C ASN A 380 4.17 28.02 23.91
N MET A 381 4.54 27.63 22.69
CA MET A 381 5.17 26.33 22.40
C MET A 381 6.34 26.52 21.44
N LYS A 382 7.55 26.61 21.98
CA LYS A 382 8.78 26.77 21.19
C LYS A 382 9.28 25.42 20.67
N ILE A 383 8.57 24.86 19.70
CA ILE A 383 8.86 23.52 19.14
C ILE A 383 10.27 23.46 18.52
N SER A 384 10.71 24.53 17.85
CA SER A 384 12.02 24.61 17.18
C SER A 384 13.23 24.64 18.13
N ASP A 385 13.01 25.02 19.39
CA ASP A 385 14.07 25.24 20.37
C ASP A 385 14.36 23.97 21.17
N ARG A 386 13.58 22.91 20.94
CA ARG A 386 13.78 21.62 21.60
C ARG A 386 15.14 21.01 21.19
N PRO A 387 15.82 20.31 22.12
CA PRO A 387 17.19 19.82 21.91
C PRO A 387 17.27 18.78 20.79
N HIS A 388 16.18 18.07 20.54
CA HIS A 388 16.10 17.05 19.51
C HIS A 388 15.68 17.60 18.14
N ALA A 389 15.56 18.92 17.96
CA ALA A 389 15.33 19.50 16.64
C ALA A 389 16.53 19.26 15.72
N PHE A 390 16.28 18.94 14.46
CA PHE A 390 17.30 18.82 13.43
C PHE A 390 17.38 20.11 12.61
N GLU A 391 18.53 20.29 11.95
CA GLU A 391 18.76 21.42 11.06
C GLU A 391 18.51 21.03 9.61
N VAL A 392 17.74 21.88 8.92
CA VAL A 392 17.53 21.83 7.49
C VAL A 392 18.47 22.84 6.85
N SER A 393 19.47 22.34 6.11
CA SER A 393 20.33 23.19 5.31
C SER A 393 19.50 23.85 4.21
N ARG A 394 19.46 25.18 4.20
CA ARG A 394 18.77 25.99 3.21
C ARG A 394 19.75 27.01 2.65
N PRO A 395 19.88 27.14 1.32
CA PRO A 395 20.65 28.22 0.73
C PRO A 395 20.15 29.59 1.20
N ASP A 396 21.05 30.51 1.56
CA ASP A 396 20.70 31.83 2.11
C ASP A 396 19.89 32.68 1.14
N ASN A 397 20.07 32.47 -0.17
CA ASN A 397 19.33 33.14 -1.22
C ASN A 397 17.88 32.62 -1.38
N TRP A 398 17.48 31.55 -0.69
CA TRP A 398 16.12 30.99 -0.74
C TRP A 398 15.15 31.68 0.22
N ASN A 399 15.08 33.00 0.13
CA ASN A 399 14.15 33.85 0.90
C ASN A 399 12.67 33.52 0.64
N TRP A 400 12.38 32.75 -0.41
CA TRP A 400 11.06 32.28 -0.81
C TRP A 400 10.69 30.90 -0.23
N PHE A 401 11.64 30.16 0.37
CA PHE A 401 11.38 28.86 0.99
C PHE A 401 11.03 29.05 2.47
N PHE A 402 9.85 28.58 2.87
CA PHE A 402 9.18 28.97 4.12
C PHE A 402 9.26 27.92 5.25
N LEU A 403 10.16 26.95 5.13
CA LEU A 403 10.49 26.04 6.24
C LEU A 403 11.55 26.71 7.13
N ARG A 404 11.36 26.69 8.45
CA ARG A 404 12.39 27.17 9.39
C ARG A 404 13.60 26.23 9.37
N GLN A 405 14.78 26.78 9.60
CA GLN A 405 16.04 26.02 9.62
C GLN A 405 16.04 24.92 10.69
N ARG A 406 15.49 25.19 11.88
CA ARG A 406 15.34 24.18 12.94
C ARG A 406 13.94 23.60 12.96
N GLN A 407 13.84 22.27 12.84
CA GLN A 407 12.58 21.52 12.83
C GLN A 407 12.65 20.37 13.84
N LEU A 408 11.60 20.18 14.64
CA LEU A 408 11.49 18.98 15.48
C LEU A 408 10.99 17.78 14.66
N ILE A 409 9.97 18.05 13.85
CA ILE A 409 9.22 17.08 13.04
C ILE A 409 8.88 17.71 11.69
N LEU A 410 8.74 16.87 10.67
CA LEU A 410 8.17 17.23 9.37
C LEU A 410 6.67 16.98 9.37
N CYS A 411 5.95 17.62 8.45
CA CYS A 411 4.54 17.30 8.20
C CYS A 411 4.31 17.03 6.72
N PHE A 412 3.58 15.96 6.41
CA PHE A 412 3.23 15.58 5.04
C PHE A 412 1.72 15.43 4.91
N GLN A 413 1.15 16.09 3.91
CA GLN A 413 -0.25 15.87 3.55
C GLN A 413 -0.34 14.66 2.62
N ASP A 414 -1.43 13.90 2.71
CA ASP A 414 -1.69 12.80 1.77
C ASP A 414 -1.71 13.31 0.30
N PRO A 415 -0.76 12.84 -0.55
CA PRO A 415 -0.69 13.24 -1.96
C PRO A 415 -1.86 12.71 -2.80
N ILE A 416 -2.49 11.60 -2.43
CA ILE A 416 -3.69 11.07 -3.12
C ILE A 416 -4.83 12.08 -2.97
N HIS A 417 -5.04 12.59 -1.75
CA HIS A 417 -6.04 13.62 -1.48
C HIS A 417 -5.75 14.94 -2.19
N ILE A 418 -4.47 15.31 -2.37
CA ILE A 418 -4.09 16.47 -3.19
C ILE A 418 -4.52 16.25 -4.65
N CYS A 419 -4.21 15.08 -5.22
CA CYS A 419 -4.55 14.74 -6.61
C CYS A 419 -6.07 14.73 -6.83
N THR A 420 -6.83 14.08 -5.94
CA THR A 420 -8.29 14.02 -6.06
C THR A 420 -8.93 15.40 -5.87
N LYS A 421 -8.40 16.27 -5.00
CA LYS A 421 -8.84 17.68 -4.90
C LYS A 421 -8.62 18.45 -6.21
N LEU A 422 -7.47 18.29 -6.85
CA LEU A 422 -7.19 18.92 -8.15
C LEU A 422 -8.11 18.37 -9.25
N ARG A 423 -8.33 17.05 -9.30
CA ARG A 423 -9.32 16.43 -10.22
C ARG A 423 -10.72 16.98 -9.97
N ASN A 424 -11.19 16.96 -8.73
CA ASN A 424 -12.55 17.40 -8.40
C ASN A 424 -12.76 18.88 -8.73
N ARG A 425 -11.71 19.70 -8.66
CA ARG A 425 -11.77 21.09 -9.11
C ARG A 425 -11.91 21.19 -10.63
N LEU A 426 -11.22 20.37 -11.42
CA LEU A 426 -11.40 20.28 -12.87
C LEU A 426 -12.82 19.84 -13.26
N LEU A 427 -13.38 18.89 -12.52
CA LEU A 427 -14.73 18.37 -12.76
C LEU A 427 -15.85 19.29 -12.23
N SER A 428 -15.50 20.33 -11.49
CA SER A 428 -16.49 21.22 -10.89
C SER A 428 -16.92 22.31 -11.87
N THR A 429 -18.22 22.55 -11.95
CA THR A 429 -18.80 23.69 -12.68
C THR A 429 -18.85 24.97 -11.84
N THR A 430 -18.45 24.91 -10.56
CA THR A 430 -18.65 26.01 -9.60
C THR A 430 -17.67 27.17 -9.73
N ALA A 431 -16.50 26.93 -10.33
CA ALA A 431 -15.48 27.96 -10.48
C ALA A 431 -14.72 27.75 -11.79
N GLU A 432 -14.59 28.82 -12.57
CA GLU A 432 -13.75 28.79 -13.75
C GLU A 432 -12.28 28.87 -13.35
N MET A 433 -11.47 27.97 -13.91
CA MET A 433 -10.02 28.03 -13.74
C MET A 433 -9.36 28.48 -15.04
N ILE A 434 -8.40 29.37 -14.90
CA ILE A 434 -7.69 29.99 -16.03
C ILE A 434 -6.19 29.93 -15.78
N ILE A 435 -5.42 29.66 -16.83
CA ILE A 435 -3.95 29.77 -16.83
C ILE A 435 -3.59 30.62 -18.05
N GLY A 436 -3.04 31.82 -17.82
CA GLY A 436 -2.81 32.79 -18.88
C GLY A 436 -4.12 33.23 -19.52
N ASN A 437 -4.21 33.15 -20.85
CA ASN A 437 -5.41 33.51 -21.61
C ASN A 437 -6.34 32.31 -21.90
N GLN A 438 -6.03 31.11 -21.41
CA GLN A 438 -6.82 29.91 -21.68
C GLN A 438 -7.52 29.39 -20.44
N ARG A 439 -8.73 28.87 -20.65
CA ARG A 439 -9.53 28.18 -19.63
C ARG A 439 -9.10 26.72 -19.51
N ILE A 440 -9.03 26.24 -18.29
CA ILE A 440 -8.93 24.81 -18.00
C ILE A 440 -10.33 24.24 -18.19
N SER A 441 -10.51 23.35 -19.16
CA SER A 441 -11.83 22.87 -19.57
C SER A 441 -11.94 21.35 -19.57
N LEU A 442 -13.04 20.87 -18.96
CA LEU A 442 -13.50 19.48 -19.04
C LEU A 442 -14.01 19.13 -20.44
N ASP A 443 -14.54 20.11 -21.17
CA ASP A 443 -15.11 19.90 -22.51
C ASP A 443 -14.04 19.42 -23.49
N LEU A 444 -12.79 19.84 -23.32
CA LEU A 444 -11.66 19.35 -24.11
C LEU A 444 -11.40 17.86 -23.89
N LEU A 445 -11.60 17.36 -22.67
CA LEU A 445 -11.50 15.92 -22.38
C LEU A 445 -12.70 15.16 -22.97
N SER A 446 -13.90 15.74 -22.89
CA SER A 446 -15.10 15.18 -23.51
C SER A 446 -15.00 15.11 -25.03
N GLU A 447 -14.49 16.17 -25.66
CA GLU A 447 -14.21 16.26 -27.10
C GLU A 447 -13.17 15.22 -27.50
N MET A 448 -12.07 15.10 -26.75
CA MET A 448 -11.04 14.10 -27.01
C MET A 448 -11.62 12.68 -26.97
N ILE A 449 -12.45 12.36 -25.95
CA ILE A 449 -13.10 11.05 -25.83
C ILE A 449 -14.06 10.77 -27.00
N ALA A 450 -14.72 11.80 -27.54
CA ALA A 450 -15.65 11.66 -28.65
C ALA A 450 -14.97 11.61 -30.03
N SER A 451 -13.87 12.32 -30.20
CA SER A 451 -13.25 12.58 -31.51
C SER A 451 -11.96 11.80 -31.78
N ARG A 452 -11.30 11.25 -30.75
CA ARG A 452 -10.03 10.52 -30.87
C ARG A 452 -10.21 9.05 -30.49
N SER A 453 -9.29 8.20 -30.97
CA SER A 453 -9.34 6.76 -30.67
C SER A 453 -8.99 6.50 -29.21
N LYS A 454 -9.79 5.65 -28.54
CA LYS A 454 -9.51 5.16 -27.18
C LYS A 454 -8.14 4.50 -27.06
N LEU A 455 -7.62 3.90 -28.13
CA LEU A 455 -6.28 3.30 -28.15
C LEU A 455 -5.16 4.33 -27.98
N LYS A 456 -5.42 5.61 -28.32
CA LYS A 456 -4.46 6.70 -28.11
C LYS A 456 -4.46 7.22 -26.68
N HIS A 457 -5.65 7.51 -26.12
CA HIS A 457 -5.76 8.23 -24.85
C HIS A 457 -6.20 7.36 -23.65
N GLY A 458 -6.77 6.18 -23.87
CA GLY A 458 -7.19 5.24 -22.82
C GLY A 458 -8.45 5.61 -22.01
N LEU A 459 -8.89 6.87 -22.03
CA LEU A 459 -10.07 7.34 -21.27
C LEU A 459 -11.41 6.77 -21.74
N VAL A 460 -12.34 6.64 -20.80
CA VAL A 460 -13.78 6.44 -21.02
C VAL A 460 -14.61 7.53 -20.34
N LYS A 461 -15.89 7.68 -20.71
CA LYS A 461 -16.77 8.72 -20.15
C LYS A 461 -16.88 8.69 -18.62
N SER A 462 -16.81 7.50 -18.00
CA SER A 462 -16.87 7.38 -16.54
C SER A 462 -15.63 7.97 -15.83
N ASP A 463 -14.48 8.09 -16.50
CA ASP A 463 -13.27 8.66 -15.88
C ASP A 463 -13.41 10.16 -15.57
N ILE A 464 -14.20 10.86 -16.37
CA ILE A 464 -14.50 12.29 -16.23
C ILE A 464 -15.82 12.55 -15.49
N TYR A 465 -16.48 11.51 -14.97
CA TYR A 465 -17.73 11.65 -14.24
C TYR A 465 -17.49 12.03 -12.76
N PRO A 466 -18.18 13.05 -12.23
CA PRO A 466 -17.91 13.59 -10.89
C PRO A 466 -18.57 12.82 -9.73
N HIS A 467 -19.25 11.70 -9.99
CA HIS A 467 -20.00 10.97 -8.95
C HIS A 467 -19.10 10.42 -7.85
N ASP A 468 -17.96 9.83 -8.23
CA ASP A 468 -16.96 9.37 -7.27
C ASP A 468 -15.82 10.40 -7.15
N LYS A 469 -15.86 11.15 -6.05
CA LYS A 469 -14.87 12.19 -5.70
C LYS A 469 -13.58 11.61 -5.13
N GLN A 470 -13.58 10.35 -4.70
CA GLN A 470 -12.42 9.66 -4.13
C GLN A 470 -11.71 8.76 -5.15
N ASN A 471 -12.22 8.65 -6.38
CA ASN A 471 -11.63 7.86 -7.44
C ASN A 471 -10.26 8.39 -7.90
N PHE A 472 -9.22 7.87 -7.26
CA PHE A 472 -7.83 8.15 -7.60
C PHE A 472 -7.41 7.50 -8.93
N ALA A 473 -7.94 6.31 -9.26
CA ALA A 473 -7.60 5.62 -10.52
C ALA A 473 -7.98 6.46 -11.75
N SER A 474 -9.14 7.12 -11.73
CA SER A 474 -9.50 8.06 -12.79
C SER A 474 -8.65 9.33 -12.75
N CYS A 475 -8.19 9.79 -11.59
CA CYS A 475 -7.23 10.90 -11.47
C CYS A 475 -5.90 10.59 -12.16
N GLU A 476 -5.38 9.38 -11.97
CA GLU A 476 -4.17 8.90 -12.64
C GLU A 476 -4.37 8.80 -14.15
N LYS A 477 -5.48 8.21 -14.60
CA LYS A 477 -5.79 8.09 -16.04
C LYS A 477 -5.91 9.43 -16.75
N ILE A 478 -6.68 10.39 -16.20
CA ILE A 478 -6.87 11.71 -16.84
C ILE A 478 -5.58 12.50 -16.94
N SER A 479 -4.61 12.26 -16.05
CA SER A 479 -3.32 12.94 -16.03
C SER A 479 -2.19 12.14 -16.68
N SER A 480 -2.51 11.03 -17.35
CA SER A 480 -1.53 10.20 -18.04
C SER A 480 -0.86 10.92 -19.21
N ASN A 481 0.37 10.50 -19.53
CA ASN A 481 1.13 11.07 -20.64
C ASN A 481 0.40 10.90 -21.98
N SER A 482 -0.28 9.76 -22.19
CA SER A 482 -1.06 9.50 -23.40
C SER A 482 -2.20 10.50 -23.59
N VAL A 483 -2.92 10.85 -22.52
CA VAL A 483 -3.95 11.90 -22.54
C VAL A 483 -3.35 13.26 -22.83
N ILE A 484 -2.28 13.63 -22.12
CA ILE A 484 -1.60 14.92 -22.29
C ILE A 484 -1.08 15.08 -23.73
N SER A 485 -0.49 14.03 -24.31
CA SER A 485 0.00 14.00 -25.69
C SER A 485 -1.14 14.07 -26.72
N THR A 486 -2.28 13.42 -26.45
CA THR A 486 -3.44 13.47 -27.35
C THR A 486 -4.09 14.86 -27.34
N LEU A 487 -4.10 15.54 -26.20
CA LEU A 487 -4.59 16.92 -26.09
C LEU A 487 -3.74 17.92 -26.89
N GLU A 488 -2.47 17.60 -27.22
CA GLU A 488 -1.64 18.47 -28.06
C GLU A 488 -2.20 18.62 -29.48
N GLU A 489 -2.96 17.61 -29.94
CA GLU A 489 -3.67 17.60 -31.23
C GLU A 489 -4.99 18.42 -31.21
N ILE A 490 -5.35 19.04 -30.08
CA ILE A 490 -6.59 19.84 -29.90
C ILE A 490 -6.21 21.31 -29.65
N SER A 491 -6.84 22.22 -30.40
CA SER A 491 -6.61 23.67 -30.25
C SER A 491 -7.04 24.18 -28.87
N ASN A 492 -6.39 25.23 -28.36
CA ASN A 492 -6.70 25.86 -27.07
C ASN A 492 -6.61 24.93 -25.84
N SER A 493 -5.82 23.87 -25.90
CA SER A 493 -5.69 22.87 -24.83
C SER A 493 -4.54 23.10 -23.85
N LEU A 494 -3.72 24.14 -24.04
CA LEU A 494 -2.46 24.33 -23.32
C LEU A 494 -2.69 24.49 -21.80
N ALA A 495 -3.69 25.26 -21.38
CA ALA A 495 -4.03 25.41 -19.96
C ALA A 495 -4.44 24.07 -19.33
N THR A 496 -5.32 23.30 -19.99
CA THR A 496 -5.73 21.98 -19.53
C THR A 496 -4.56 21.02 -19.45
N ARG A 497 -3.68 21.00 -20.46
CA ARG A 497 -2.46 20.18 -20.47
C ARG A 497 -1.53 20.52 -19.30
N LEU A 498 -1.28 21.80 -19.04
CA LEU A 498 -0.45 22.24 -17.92
C LEU A 498 -1.06 21.82 -16.58
N TYR A 499 -2.38 21.91 -16.44
CA TYR A 499 -3.08 21.45 -15.23
C TYR A 499 -3.01 19.94 -15.02
N LEU A 500 -3.13 19.15 -16.09
CA LEU A 500 -2.97 17.70 -16.00
C LEU A 500 -1.52 17.30 -15.74
N ARG A 501 -0.53 18.02 -16.31
CA ARG A 501 0.90 17.87 -15.99
C ARG A 501 1.22 18.19 -14.53
N LEU A 502 0.52 19.17 -13.94
CA LEU A 502 0.61 19.48 -12.50
C LEU A 502 0.18 18.26 -11.67
N ILE A 503 -1.00 17.69 -11.96
CA ILE A 503 -1.49 16.48 -11.27
C ILE A 503 -0.49 15.33 -11.44
N ARG A 504 -0.06 15.05 -12.68
CA ARG A 504 0.90 13.98 -12.97
C ARG A 504 2.21 14.16 -12.20
N SER A 505 2.70 15.39 -12.09
CA SER A 505 3.93 15.69 -11.34
C SER A 505 3.77 15.43 -9.84
N VAL A 506 2.59 15.68 -9.25
CA VAL A 506 2.32 15.27 -7.85
C VAL A 506 2.38 13.75 -7.72
N ILE A 507 1.79 13.00 -8.66
CA ILE A 507 1.80 11.52 -8.66
C ILE A 507 3.24 11.00 -8.75
N ILE A 508 4.04 11.49 -9.71
CA ILE A 508 5.43 11.07 -9.89
C ILE A 508 6.27 11.40 -8.64
N ALA A 509 6.10 12.59 -8.08
CA ALA A 509 6.91 13.01 -6.93
C ALA A 509 6.63 12.20 -5.67
N TYR A 510 5.35 11.92 -5.36
CA TYR A 510 4.96 11.48 -4.02
C TYR A 510 4.25 10.13 -3.94
N ILE A 511 3.82 9.54 -5.07
CA ILE A 511 3.00 8.32 -5.09
C ILE A 511 3.72 7.18 -5.82
N ASP A 512 4.26 7.47 -7.01
CA ASP A 512 4.94 6.45 -7.83
C ASP A 512 6.19 5.95 -7.09
N ARG A 513 6.27 4.65 -6.81
CA ARG A 513 7.37 4.03 -6.04
C ARG A 513 8.62 3.84 -6.89
N ALA A 514 8.50 3.69 -8.20
CA ALA A 514 9.61 3.44 -9.12
C ALA A 514 10.40 4.72 -9.46
N THR A 515 9.89 5.90 -9.08
CA THR A 515 10.53 7.18 -9.39
C THR A 515 11.80 7.40 -8.57
N SER A 516 12.89 7.77 -9.26
CA SER A 516 14.19 8.10 -8.65
C SER A 516 14.10 9.32 -7.73
N ILE A 517 15.00 9.44 -6.75
CA ILE A 517 15.02 10.59 -5.82
C ILE A 517 15.15 11.92 -6.57
N ASN A 518 16.01 11.98 -7.60
CA ASN A 518 16.22 13.20 -8.38
C ASN A 518 14.94 13.61 -9.13
N ASP A 519 14.24 12.66 -9.74
CA ASP A 519 12.99 12.93 -10.44
C ASP A 519 11.89 13.35 -9.46
N ARG A 520 11.83 12.74 -8.27
CA ARG A 520 10.90 13.17 -7.22
C ARG A 520 11.12 14.62 -6.85
N VAL A 521 12.37 15.01 -6.62
CA VAL A 521 12.75 16.38 -6.30
C VAL A 521 12.40 17.33 -7.44
N TYR A 522 12.70 16.97 -8.69
CA TYR A 522 12.34 17.75 -9.86
C TYR A 522 10.82 17.98 -9.96
N HIS A 523 10.02 16.92 -9.89
CA HIS A 523 8.57 17.02 -10.02
C HIS A 523 7.92 17.72 -8.82
N ALA A 524 8.44 17.53 -7.61
CA ALA A 524 8.04 18.29 -6.43
C ALA A 524 8.28 19.78 -6.62
N TRP A 525 9.47 20.16 -7.11
CA TRP A 525 9.80 21.55 -7.41
C TRP A 525 8.93 22.12 -8.52
N PHE A 526 8.76 21.39 -9.62
CA PHE A 526 7.89 21.78 -10.73
C PHE A 526 6.48 22.14 -10.23
N THR A 527 5.87 21.27 -9.43
CA THR A 527 4.55 21.50 -8.82
C THR A 527 4.54 22.78 -7.97
N VAL A 528 5.53 22.96 -7.09
CA VAL A 528 5.62 24.14 -6.21
C VAL A 528 5.78 25.44 -7.01
N PHE A 529 6.67 25.46 -7.99
CA PHE A 529 6.91 26.64 -8.82
C PHE A 529 5.69 26.98 -9.67
N LEU A 530 5.07 25.99 -10.33
CA LEU A 530 3.89 26.20 -11.16
C LEU A 530 2.73 26.78 -10.33
N CYS A 531 2.43 26.20 -9.16
CA CYS A 531 1.38 26.72 -8.28
C CYS A 531 1.67 28.14 -7.79
N ARG A 532 2.93 28.47 -7.47
CA ARG A 532 3.31 29.82 -7.00
C ARG A 532 3.23 30.86 -8.11
N ILE A 533 3.70 30.54 -9.31
CA ILE A 533 3.62 31.42 -10.47
C ILE A 533 2.15 31.64 -10.84
N TRP A 534 1.36 30.56 -10.87
CA TRP A 534 -0.06 30.65 -11.16
C TRP A 534 -0.79 31.51 -10.14
N TRP A 535 -0.53 31.31 -8.84
CA TRP A 535 -1.08 32.15 -7.77
C TRP A 535 -0.67 33.62 -7.90
N ALA A 536 0.62 33.90 -8.14
CA ALA A 536 1.12 35.25 -8.31
C ALA A 536 0.46 35.95 -9.50
N TRP A 537 0.28 35.23 -10.61
CA TRP A 537 -0.40 35.74 -11.80
C TRP A 537 -1.89 36.02 -11.55
N LEU A 538 -2.60 35.14 -10.82
CA LEU A 538 -3.99 35.39 -10.42
C LEU A 538 -4.11 36.65 -9.56
N LEU A 539 -3.16 36.91 -8.66
CA LEU A 539 -3.13 38.14 -7.87
C LEU A 539 -2.91 39.40 -8.73
N THR A 540 -2.02 39.35 -9.72
CA THR A 540 -1.80 40.50 -10.62
C THR A 540 -2.97 40.72 -11.57
N LYS A 541 -3.60 39.64 -12.05
CA LYS A 541 -4.78 39.75 -12.91
C LYS A 541 -5.95 40.36 -12.15
N THR A 542 -6.22 39.87 -10.94
CA THR A 542 -7.28 40.45 -10.10
C THR A 542 -6.99 41.92 -9.76
N GLU A 543 -5.75 42.33 -9.56
CA GLU A 543 -5.39 43.75 -9.42
C GLU A 543 -5.71 44.57 -10.67
N HIS A 544 -5.31 44.12 -11.86
CA HIS A 544 -5.65 44.80 -13.11
C HIS A 544 -7.16 44.88 -13.34
N ASP A 545 -7.89 43.78 -13.14
CA ASP A 545 -9.35 43.76 -13.27
C ASP A 545 -10.01 44.68 -12.21
N SER A 546 -9.44 44.75 -11.00
CA SER A 546 -9.92 45.66 -9.94
C SER A 546 -9.62 47.13 -10.24
N ASP A 547 -8.45 47.46 -10.77
CA ASP A 547 -8.08 48.83 -11.14
C ASP A 547 -8.85 49.31 -12.38
N GLU A 548 -9.17 48.40 -13.31
CA GLU A 548 -10.06 48.67 -14.45
C GLU A 548 -11.53 48.82 -14.02
N MET A 549 -11.96 48.12 -12.95
CA MET A 549 -13.26 48.35 -12.32
C MET A 549 -13.28 49.61 -11.45
N LEU A 550 -12.24 49.91 -10.68
CA LEU A 550 -12.13 51.10 -9.82
C LEU A 550 -11.95 52.40 -10.63
N SER A 551 -11.33 52.34 -11.80
CA SER A 551 -11.35 53.45 -12.77
C SER A 551 -12.74 53.65 -13.41
N ARG A 552 -13.67 52.69 -13.22
CA ARG A 552 -15.08 52.76 -13.62
C ARG A 552 -16.05 52.95 -12.45
N SER A 553 -15.63 52.75 -11.20
CA SER A 553 -16.45 52.96 -10.00
C SER A 553 -15.66 53.64 -8.89
N SER A 554 -15.86 54.95 -8.77
CA SER A 554 -15.52 55.71 -7.57
C SER A 554 -16.42 55.31 -6.39
N HIS A 555 -15.79 55.00 -5.23
CA HIS A 555 -16.36 54.65 -3.92
C HIS A 555 -16.67 53.13 -3.80
N GLU A 556 -16.06 52.32 -2.93
CA GLU A 556 -15.91 52.44 -1.46
C GLU A 556 -14.88 51.43 -0.90
N ASN A 557 -14.39 51.67 0.33
CA ASN A 557 -13.30 50.94 1.00
C ASN A 557 -13.80 49.76 1.86
N SER A 558 -13.19 48.57 1.74
CA SER A 558 -12.79 47.74 2.90
C SER A 558 -12.07 46.44 2.49
N SER A 559 -10.87 46.19 3.04
CA SER A 559 -10.28 44.85 3.27
C SER A 559 -8.82 44.97 3.77
N GLN A 560 -8.63 45.15 5.08
CA GLN A 560 -7.30 45.41 5.67
C GLN A 560 -6.45 44.17 6.02
N SER A 561 -7.00 42.94 6.05
CA SER A 561 -6.23 41.76 6.51
C SER A 561 -5.48 41.02 5.39
N ILE A 562 -6.10 40.84 4.21
CA ILE A 562 -5.45 40.29 3.00
C ILE A 562 -4.33 41.23 2.53
N GLY A 563 -4.54 42.54 2.69
CA GLY A 563 -3.58 43.57 2.32
C GLY A 563 -2.22 43.47 3.03
N LYS A 564 -2.12 42.87 4.23
CA LYS A 564 -0.83 42.71 4.93
C LYS A 564 -0.01 41.54 4.40
N LEU A 565 -0.63 40.39 4.12
CA LEU A 565 0.05 39.24 3.51
C LEU A 565 0.40 39.52 2.04
N LYS A 566 -0.53 40.15 1.31
CA LYS A 566 -0.39 40.63 -0.07
C LYS A 566 0.75 41.63 -0.21
N ARG A 567 0.85 42.64 0.67
CA ARG A 567 1.97 43.59 0.71
C ARG A 567 3.32 42.93 1.02
N LYS A 568 3.35 41.91 1.88
CA LYS A 568 4.59 41.21 2.25
C LYS A 568 5.13 40.32 1.13
N PHE A 569 4.26 39.72 0.31
CA PHE A 569 4.67 38.91 -0.85
C PHE A 569 4.97 39.78 -2.08
N LEU A 570 4.18 40.82 -2.36
CA LEU A 570 4.46 41.77 -3.45
C LEU A 570 5.76 42.56 -3.20
N SER A 571 6.10 42.89 -1.96
CA SER A 571 7.40 43.51 -1.65
C SER A 571 8.57 42.54 -1.91
N GLN A 572 8.36 41.23 -1.75
CA GLN A 572 9.35 40.19 -2.07
C GLN A 572 9.51 40.01 -3.58
N ILE A 573 8.42 40.00 -4.37
CA ILE A 573 8.47 39.96 -5.83
C ILE A 573 9.14 41.24 -6.39
N ARG A 574 8.81 42.42 -5.85
CA ARG A 574 9.46 43.68 -6.26
C ARG A 574 10.95 43.71 -5.90
N ARG A 575 11.36 43.13 -4.77
CA ARG A 575 12.79 42.94 -4.44
C ARG A 575 13.49 41.98 -5.40
N PHE A 576 12.84 40.90 -5.81
CA PHE A 576 13.36 39.94 -6.78
C PHE A 576 13.55 40.56 -8.18
N ASN A 577 12.63 41.42 -8.62
CA ASN A 577 12.77 42.12 -9.91
C ASN A 577 13.82 43.24 -9.86
N ARG A 578 14.00 43.91 -8.71
CA ARG A 578 15.07 44.92 -8.52
C ARG A 578 16.47 44.31 -8.46
N SER A 579 16.63 43.08 -7.97
CA SER A 579 17.94 42.41 -7.99
C SER A 579 18.34 41.95 -9.40
N LYS A 580 17.40 41.80 -10.34
CA LYS A 580 17.71 41.53 -11.76
C LYS A 580 18.08 42.78 -12.55
N SER A 581 17.59 43.97 -12.17
CA SER A 581 17.97 45.23 -12.83
C SER A 581 19.32 45.79 -12.35
N MET A 582 19.99 45.15 -11.40
CA MET A 582 21.32 45.53 -10.92
C MET A 582 22.47 44.65 -11.47
N HIS A 583 22.18 43.66 -12.32
CA HIS A 583 23.19 42.83 -13.00
C HIS A 583 23.09 42.86 -14.53
N ILE A 584 22.46 43.92 -15.07
CA ILE A 584 22.66 44.33 -16.46
C ILE A 584 23.13 45.79 -16.41
N ASN A 585 24.41 45.95 -16.11
CA ASN A 585 25.30 47.00 -16.57
C ASN A 585 26.73 46.49 -16.38
#